data_AF-A0A8X7JGV9-F1
#
_entry.id   AF-A0A8X7JGV9-F1
#
_cell.length_a   1.000
_cell.length_b   1.000
_cell.length_c   1.000
_cell.angle_alpha   90.00
_cell.angle_beta   90.00
_cell.angle_gamma   90.00
#
_symmetry.space_group_name_H-M   'P 1'
#
loop_
_entity.id
_entity.type
_entity.pdbx_description
1 polymer ?
#
loop_
_entity_poly.entity_id
_entity_poly.type
_entity_poly.pdbx_seq_one_letter_code
_entity_poly.pdbx_strand_id
1 'polypeptide(L)'
;ADVTVAMADIEAFAVRGTPLRESKLLGVKSYILNMMAMGLEDADFYFQSERVAVRDLAWRLGTKVTFSELRSIYGFDESVSYSHLSVPLIQVGDILHVQLPEFGGPRPTIVPVALDQDPHIRLTRDLADRNSLYSVEARGRGLAVFIRGKEDPLPHLERARDALESMGFSEFRMVPSYRALFVEDAPPGMREVVEEELRRLEPEAGYYGFIPPSATYNVHLEGLRGGKMSSSQPESAVFLDDDPEVAARKVWNALTGGRKTAEDQRRYGGDPERCQVFQLMKYHLVQDDAYLRQVEEECRTGQRLCGQCKREAAEAIREFLEGLARRRRELEPEALSRFGLR
;
A
#
# COMPACT_ATOMS: atom_id res chain seq x y z
N ALA A 1 0.89 14.36 -6.39
CA ALA A 1 0.35 13.02 -6.71
C ALA A 1 -0.94 12.87 -5.92
N ASP A 2 -1.98 12.30 -6.52
CA ASP A 2 -3.23 12.07 -5.81
C ASP A 2 -3.03 10.93 -4.80
N VAL A 3 -3.56 11.09 -3.59
CA VAL A 3 -3.46 10.09 -2.51
C VAL A 3 -4.86 9.63 -2.17
N THR A 4 -5.10 8.33 -2.28
CA THR A 4 -6.39 7.70 -1.99
C THR A 4 -6.18 6.68 -0.88
N VAL A 5 -7.04 6.72 0.15
CA VAL A 5 -6.90 5.89 1.34
C VAL A 5 -8.22 5.16 1.63
N ALA A 6 -8.16 3.84 1.57
CA ALA A 6 -9.30 2.97 1.82
C ALA A 6 -9.42 2.59 3.30
N MET A 7 -10.60 2.76 3.88
CA MET A 7 -10.98 2.16 5.16
C MET A 7 -11.65 0.82 4.88
N ALA A 8 -10.98 -0.27 5.29
CA ALA A 8 -11.38 -1.65 4.99
C ALA A 8 -12.54 -2.16 5.88
N ASP A 9 -13.67 -1.45 5.86
CA ASP A 9 -14.83 -1.75 6.70
C ASP A 9 -15.64 -2.96 6.24
N ILE A 10 -15.66 -3.26 4.94
CA ILE A 10 -16.25 -4.50 4.41
C ILE A 10 -15.44 -5.70 4.90
N GLU A 11 -14.11 -5.63 4.88
CA GLU A 11 -13.25 -6.69 5.44
C GLU A 11 -13.49 -6.85 6.94
N ALA A 12 -13.51 -5.75 7.71
CA ALA A 12 -13.76 -5.80 9.14
C ALA A 12 -15.11 -6.48 9.45
N PHE A 13 -16.15 -6.16 8.69
CA PHE A 13 -17.44 -6.81 8.80
C PHE A 13 -17.40 -8.30 8.43
N ALA A 14 -16.81 -8.63 7.28
CA ALA A 14 -16.82 -9.99 6.73
C ALA A 14 -15.97 -10.98 7.55
N VAL A 15 -14.85 -10.51 8.12
CA VAL A 15 -13.86 -11.34 8.83
C VAL A 15 -14.09 -11.33 10.33
N ARG A 16 -14.38 -10.16 10.92
CA ARG A 16 -14.47 -9.97 12.37
C ARG A 16 -15.89 -9.74 12.87
N GLY A 17 -16.88 -9.63 11.98
CA GLY A 17 -18.26 -9.33 12.35
C GLY A 17 -18.47 -7.92 12.88
N THR A 18 -17.51 -7.01 12.68
CA THR A 18 -17.61 -5.63 13.18
C THR A 18 -18.70 -4.87 12.41
N PRO A 19 -19.73 -4.30 13.07
CA PRO A 19 -20.77 -3.54 12.38
C PRO A 19 -20.19 -2.36 11.58
N LEU A 20 -20.75 -2.10 10.38
CA LEU A 20 -20.27 -1.01 9.51
C LEU A 20 -20.33 0.36 10.19
N ARG A 21 -21.38 0.63 10.98
CA ARG A 21 -21.51 1.88 11.74
C ARG A 21 -20.38 2.07 12.76
N GLU A 22 -19.98 0.99 13.42
CA GLU A 22 -18.88 1.01 14.40
C GLU A 22 -17.54 1.18 13.68
N SER A 23 -17.33 0.43 12.59
CA SER A 23 -16.17 0.55 11.73
C SER A 23 -15.99 1.97 11.18
N LYS A 24 -17.09 2.63 10.80
CA LYS A 24 -17.10 4.01 10.34
C LYS A 24 -16.69 4.98 11.44
N LEU A 25 -17.28 4.88 12.63
CA LEU A 25 -16.93 5.73 13.75
C LEU A 25 -15.46 5.58 14.15
N LEU A 26 -14.97 4.34 14.26
CA LEU A 26 -13.57 4.04 14.57
C LEU A 26 -12.64 4.55 13.47
N GLY A 27 -12.98 4.30 12.21
CA GLY A 27 -12.21 4.73 11.04
C GLY A 27 -12.03 6.24 10.99
N VAL A 28 -13.09 7.01 11.24
CA VAL A 28 -12.99 8.48 11.29
C VAL A 28 -12.18 8.94 12.50
N LYS A 29 -12.58 8.55 13.72
CA LYS A 29 -11.99 9.10 14.96
C LYS A 29 -10.55 8.66 15.21
N SER A 30 -10.16 7.51 14.68
CA SER A 30 -8.82 6.94 14.89
C SER A 30 -7.99 7.06 13.62
N TYR A 31 -8.33 6.35 12.55
CA TYR A 31 -7.42 6.21 11.40
C TYR A 31 -7.32 7.49 10.57
N ILE A 32 -8.45 7.98 10.06
CA ILE A 32 -8.49 9.17 9.20
C ILE A 32 -7.98 10.38 9.98
N LEU A 33 -8.48 10.61 11.20
CA LEU A 33 -8.05 11.74 12.00
C LEU A 33 -6.55 11.71 12.33
N ASN A 34 -5.97 10.54 12.61
CA ASN A 34 -4.52 10.42 12.79
C ASN A 34 -3.76 10.73 11.50
N MET A 35 -4.21 10.20 10.35
CA MET A 35 -3.56 10.45 9.05
C MET A 35 -3.61 11.93 8.66
N MET A 36 -4.77 12.57 8.82
CA MET A 36 -4.93 14.02 8.62
C MET A 36 -3.99 14.81 9.54
N ALA A 37 -3.98 14.50 10.84
CA ALA A 37 -3.11 15.16 11.81
C ALA A 37 -1.60 14.97 11.57
N MET A 38 -1.21 13.91 10.84
CA MET A 38 0.16 13.65 10.39
C MET A 38 0.47 14.28 9.01
N GLY A 39 -0.47 15.01 8.39
CA GLY A 39 -0.25 15.79 7.18
C GLY A 39 -0.92 15.27 5.90
N LEU A 40 -1.80 14.26 5.98
CA LEU A 40 -2.57 13.76 4.83
C LEU A 40 -3.98 14.37 4.75
N GLU A 41 -4.12 15.66 5.03
CA GLU A 41 -5.42 16.35 5.08
C GLU A 41 -6.18 16.28 3.74
N ASP A 42 -5.47 16.46 2.62
CA ASP A 42 -6.02 16.51 1.26
C ASP A 42 -6.24 15.12 0.61
N ALA A 43 -5.98 14.02 1.32
CA ALA A 43 -6.16 12.69 0.74
C ALA A 43 -7.66 12.35 0.53
N ASP A 44 -7.94 11.55 -0.49
CA ASP A 44 -9.26 10.98 -0.76
C ASP A 44 -9.50 9.75 0.13
N PHE A 45 -10.00 10.02 1.34
CA PHE A 45 -10.40 9.00 2.30
C PHE A 45 -11.80 8.47 2.00
N TYR A 46 -11.98 7.15 2.05
CA TYR A 46 -13.30 6.52 1.90
C TYR A 46 -13.44 5.20 2.63
N PHE A 47 -14.70 4.76 2.76
CA PHE A 47 -15.07 3.45 3.26
C PHE A 47 -15.46 2.53 2.09
N GLN A 48 -14.97 1.29 2.08
CA GLN A 48 -15.30 0.30 1.03
C GLN A 48 -16.83 0.14 0.90
N SER A 49 -17.56 0.18 2.01
CA SER A 49 -19.03 0.10 2.03
C SER A 49 -19.75 1.33 1.45
N GLU A 50 -19.05 2.44 1.23
CA GLU A 50 -19.61 3.68 0.67
C GLU A 50 -19.09 3.97 -0.75
N ARG A 51 -17.97 3.35 -1.16
CA ARG A 51 -17.42 3.49 -2.52
C ARG A 51 -18.00 2.46 -3.48
N VAL A 52 -19.08 2.84 -4.18
CA VAL A 52 -19.75 1.98 -5.16
C VAL A 52 -18.80 1.48 -6.25
N ALA A 53 -17.95 2.34 -6.79
CA ALA A 53 -16.99 1.99 -7.85
C ALA A 53 -16.08 0.81 -7.46
N VAL A 54 -15.61 0.77 -6.21
CA VAL A 54 -14.78 -0.34 -5.69
C VAL A 54 -15.56 -1.65 -5.71
N ARG A 55 -16.80 -1.65 -5.19
CA ARG A 55 -17.62 -2.86 -5.12
C ARG A 55 -18.04 -3.36 -6.50
N ASP A 56 -18.43 -2.45 -7.38
CA ASP A 56 -18.82 -2.78 -8.75
C ASP A 56 -17.63 -3.34 -9.52
N LEU A 57 -16.45 -2.73 -9.36
CA LEU A 57 -15.23 -3.21 -9.98
C LEU A 57 -14.85 -4.61 -9.47
N ALA A 58 -14.86 -4.81 -8.15
CA ALA A 58 -14.60 -6.11 -7.54
C ALA A 58 -15.52 -7.21 -8.09
N TRP A 59 -16.83 -6.93 -8.19
CA TRP A 59 -17.80 -7.86 -8.75
C TRP A 59 -17.51 -8.20 -10.21
N ARG A 60 -17.19 -7.20 -11.04
CA ARG A 60 -16.86 -7.40 -12.47
C ARG A 60 -15.58 -8.21 -12.65
N LEU A 61 -14.53 -7.90 -11.88
CA LEU A 61 -13.24 -8.60 -11.93
C LEU A 61 -13.34 -10.05 -11.43
N GLY A 62 -14.27 -10.33 -10.52
CA GLY A 62 -14.55 -11.67 -10.01
C GLY A 62 -14.88 -12.69 -11.11
N THR A 63 -15.36 -12.25 -12.27
CA THR A 63 -15.61 -13.13 -13.44
C THR A 63 -14.35 -13.81 -13.98
N LYS A 64 -13.15 -13.31 -13.64
CA LYS A 64 -11.85 -13.82 -14.08
C LYS A 64 -11.01 -14.44 -12.96
N VAL A 65 -11.63 -14.73 -11.82
CA VAL A 65 -10.99 -15.36 -10.66
C VAL A 65 -11.73 -16.66 -10.32
N THR A 66 -10.97 -17.72 -10.08
CA THR A 66 -11.56 -19.01 -9.68
C THR A 66 -11.42 -19.24 -8.18
N PHE A 67 -12.29 -20.08 -7.61
CA PHE A 67 -12.14 -20.49 -6.21
C PHE A 67 -10.81 -21.22 -5.96
N SER A 68 -10.35 -22.04 -6.90
CA SER A 68 -9.06 -22.74 -6.80
C SER A 68 -7.88 -21.78 -6.68
N GLU A 69 -7.93 -20.66 -7.41
CA GLU A 69 -6.94 -19.59 -7.32
C GLU A 69 -6.98 -18.90 -5.95
N LEU A 70 -8.17 -18.50 -5.47
CA LEU A 70 -8.31 -17.89 -4.15
C LEU A 70 -7.86 -18.83 -3.02
N ARG A 71 -8.17 -20.13 -3.13
CA ARG A 71 -7.69 -21.16 -2.22
C ARG A 71 -6.16 -21.28 -2.25
N SER A 72 -5.55 -21.22 -3.42
CA SER A 72 -4.09 -21.29 -3.55
C SER A 72 -3.38 -20.07 -2.97
N ILE A 73 -3.98 -18.87 -3.10
CA ILE A 73 -3.35 -17.62 -2.68
C ILE A 73 -3.59 -17.35 -1.18
N TYR A 74 -4.81 -17.59 -0.69
CA TYR A 74 -5.24 -17.20 0.67
C TYR A 74 -5.50 -18.37 1.61
N GLY A 75 -5.42 -19.61 1.12
CA GLY A 75 -5.64 -20.81 1.94
C GLY A 75 -7.10 -21.04 2.34
N PHE A 76 -8.06 -20.44 1.62
CA PHE A 76 -9.47 -20.66 1.88
C PHE A 76 -9.91 -22.12 1.68
N ASP A 77 -10.88 -22.55 2.50
CA ASP A 77 -11.54 -23.84 2.39
C ASP A 77 -13.06 -23.67 2.29
N GLU A 78 -13.80 -24.78 2.29
CA GLU A 78 -15.27 -24.79 2.11
C GLU A 78 -16.03 -24.17 3.29
N SER A 79 -15.37 -23.91 4.43
CA SER A 79 -15.99 -23.27 5.60
C SER A 79 -16.01 -21.74 5.52
N VAL A 80 -15.27 -21.15 4.58
CA VAL A 80 -15.20 -19.69 4.42
C VAL A 80 -16.56 -19.12 4.02
N SER A 81 -16.99 -18.03 4.66
CA SER A 81 -18.21 -17.34 4.26
C SER A 81 -18.02 -16.66 2.89
N TYR A 82 -19.10 -16.52 2.11
CA TYR A 82 -19.04 -15.81 0.83
C TYR A 82 -18.50 -14.37 0.98
N SER A 83 -18.91 -13.68 2.05
CA SER A 83 -18.45 -12.32 2.33
C SER A 83 -16.94 -12.26 2.60
N HIS A 84 -16.38 -13.24 3.31
CA HIS A 84 -14.93 -13.29 3.54
C HIS A 84 -14.21 -13.71 2.25
N LEU A 85 -14.77 -14.65 1.48
CA LEU A 85 -14.23 -15.07 0.19
C LEU A 85 -14.12 -13.91 -0.82
N SER A 86 -15.01 -12.92 -0.76
CA SER A 86 -15.01 -11.78 -1.67
C SER A 86 -14.06 -10.64 -1.28
N VAL A 87 -13.55 -10.61 -0.04
CA VAL A 87 -12.64 -9.55 0.46
C VAL A 87 -11.43 -9.32 -0.44
N PRO A 88 -10.71 -10.35 -0.95
CA PRO A 88 -9.58 -10.12 -1.83
C PRO A 88 -9.94 -9.34 -3.09
N LEU A 89 -11.13 -9.56 -3.66
CA LEU A 89 -11.60 -8.82 -4.83
C LEU A 89 -11.96 -7.37 -4.49
N ILE A 90 -12.48 -7.11 -3.29
CA ILE A 90 -12.72 -5.74 -2.82
C ILE A 90 -11.39 -4.97 -2.74
N GLN A 91 -10.34 -5.59 -2.22
CA GLN A 91 -9.01 -4.96 -2.15
C GLN A 91 -8.37 -4.76 -3.52
N VAL A 92 -8.58 -5.69 -4.46
CA VAL A 92 -8.23 -5.46 -5.88
C VAL A 92 -8.98 -4.23 -6.42
N GLY A 93 -10.28 -4.11 -6.09
CA GLY A 93 -11.09 -2.95 -6.42
C GLY A 93 -10.53 -1.65 -5.83
N ASP A 94 -10.09 -1.66 -4.57
CA ASP A 94 -9.44 -0.50 -3.94
C ASP A 94 -8.20 -0.06 -4.70
N ILE A 95 -7.38 -0.99 -5.18
CA ILE A 95 -6.15 -0.67 -5.91
C ILE A 95 -6.42 -0.18 -7.33
N LEU A 96 -7.40 -0.76 -8.04
CA LEU A 96 -7.63 -0.46 -9.46
C LEU A 96 -8.66 0.64 -9.72
N HIS A 97 -9.57 0.94 -8.78
CA HIS A 97 -10.63 1.92 -9.03
C HIS A 97 -10.09 3.33 -9.33
N VAL A 98 -8.93 3.68 -8.78
CA VAL A 98 -8.26 4.98 -8.99
C VAL A 98 -7.80 5.20 -10.44
N GLN A 99 -7.89 4.15 -11.27
CA GLN A 99 -7.58 4.17 -12.70
C GLN A 99 -8.86 4.16 -13.57
N LEU A 100 -10.06 4.16 -12.98
CA LEU A 100 -11.29 4.30 -13.77
C LEU A 100 -11.41 5.74 -14.31
N PRO A 101 -12.12 5.96 -15.43
CA PRO A 101 -12.23 7.28 -16.06
C PRO A 101 -12.66 8.41 -15.12
N GLU A 102 -13.59 8.14 -14.19
CA GLU A 102 -14.08 9.10 -13.21
C GLU A 102 -13.08 9.44 -12.09
N PHE A 103 -11.98 8.68 -11.95
CA PHE A 103 -10.89 8.91 -10.98
C PHE A 103 -9.56 9.30 -11.63
N GLY A 104 -9.55 9.66 -12.91
CA GLY A 104 -8.37 10.10 -13.65
C GLY A 104 -7.91 9.17 -14.77
N GLY A 105 -8.60 8.03 -14.96
CA GLY A 105 -8.31 7.08 -16.04
C GLY A 105 -7.00 6.30 -15.84
N PRO A 106 -6.62 5.48 -16.83
CA PRO A 106 -5.40 4.68 -16.81
C PRO A 106 -4.16 5.50 -16.44
N ARG A 107 -3.58 5.22 -15.27
CA ARG A 107 -2.37 5.90 -14.78
C ARG A 107 -1.54 5.01 -13.86
N PRO A 108 -0.20 5.19 -13.85
CA PRO A 108 0.67 4.49 -12.91
C PRO A 108 0.21 4.67 -11.47
N THR A 109 0.08 3.57 -10.74
CA THR A 109 -0.34 3.54 -9.34
C THR A 109 0.76 2.89 -8.49
N ILE A 110 1.08 3.48 -7.34
CA ILE A 110 2.01 2.90 -6.35
C ILE A 110 1.21 2.58 -5.10
N VAL A 111 1.31 1.34 -4.62
CA VAL A 111 0.62 0.88 -3.41
C VAL A 111 1.66 0.59 -2.32
N PRO A 112 1.74 1.43 -1.27
CA PRO A 112 2.56 1.14 -0.11
C PRO A 112 1.92 0.05 0.74
N VAL A 113 2.62 -1.07 0.94
CA VAL A 113 2.10 -2.21 1.69
C VAL A 113 3.15 -2.84 2.59
N ALA A 114 2.69 -3.61 3.56
CA ALA A 114 3.56 -4.54 4.28
C ALA A 114 3.69 -5.87 3.52
N LEU A 115 4.74 -6.66 3.83
CA LEU A 115 5.08 -7.87 3.06
C LEU A 115 3.96 -8.93 3.04
N ASP A 116 3.15 -9.00 4.09
CA ASP A 116 2.01 -9.90 4.23
C ASP A 116 0.88 -9.60 3.22
N GLN A 117 0.85 -8.40 2.65
CA GLN A 117 -0.15 -7.97 1.66
C GLN A 117 0.27 -8.23 0.20
N ASP A 118 1.49 -8.75 -0.02
CA ASP A 118 1.98 -9.14 -1.36
C ASP A 118 1.01 -10.01 -2.18
N PRO A 119 0.28 -10.98 -1.58
CA PRO A 119 -0.72 -11.76 -2.31
C PRO A 119 -1.77 -10.89 -3.03
N HIS A 120 -2.23 -9.80 -2.41
CA HIS A 120 -3.20 -8.88 -3.02
C HIS A 120 -2.60 -8.09 -4.18
N ILE A 121 -1.33 -7.68 -4.06
CA ILE A 121 -0.61 -7.00 -5.14
C ILE A 121 -0.45 -7.92 -6.35
N ARG A 122 -0.08 -9.19 -6.13
CA ARG A 122 0.06 -10.18 -7.22
C ARG A 122 -1.27 -10.45 -7.91
N LEU A 123 -2.33 -10.74 -7.14
CA LEU A 123 -3.67 -10.96 -7.69
C LEU A 123 -4.14 -9.73 -8.49
N THR A 124 -3.87 -8.52 -7.99
CA THR A 124 -4.23 -7.28 -8.68
C THR A 124 -3.49 -7.13 -10.01
N ARG A 125 -2.18 -7.40 -10.06
CA ARG A 125 -1.39 -7.35 -11.31
C ARG A 125 -1.91 -8.35 -12.33
N ASP A 126 -2.19 -9.57 -11.89
CA ASP A 126 -2.74 -10.62 -12.76
C ASP A 126 -4.12 -10.20 -13.31
N LEU A 127 -4.98 -9.61 -12.48
CA LEU A 127 -6.29 -9.14 -12.93
C LEU A 127 -6.21 -7.91 -13.83
N ALA A 128 -5.29 -6.98 -13.58
CA ALA A 128 -5.02 -5.88 -14.49
C ALA A 128 -4.60 -6.39 -15.87
N ASP A 129 -3.71 -7.38 -15.92
CA ASP A 129 -3.30 -7.99 -17.18
C ASP A 129 -4.44 -8.76 -17.86
N ARG A 130 -5.12 -9.69 -17.16
CA ARG A 130 -6.23 -10.48 -17.72
C ARG A 130 -7.37 -9.62 -18.28
N ASN A 131 -7.49 -8.36 -17.85
CA ASN A 131 -8.50 -7.40 -18.33
C ASN A 131 -8.02 -6.47 -19.45
N SER A 132 -6.79 -6.63 -19.92
CA SER A 132 -6.29 -5.92 -21.09
C SER A 132 -6.94 -6.36 -22.39
N LEU A 133 -7.08 -5.41 -23.30
CA LEU A 133 -7.26 -5.64 -24.72
C LEU A 133 -5.92 -5.93 -25.42
N TYR A 134 -4.85 -5.21 -25.11
CA TYR A 134 -3.56 -5.30 -25.80
C TYR A 134 -2.55 -6.18 -25.07
N SER A 135 -1.88 -7.10 -25.78
CA SER A 135 -0.74 -7.86 -25.27
C SER A 135 0.52 -7.45 -26.01
N VAL A 136 1.55 -6.97 -25.30
CA VAL A 136 2.81 -6.53 -25.92
C VAL A 136 3.92 -7.51 -25.60
N GLU A 137 4.50 -8.12 -26.64
CA GLU A 137 5.59 -9.06 -26.53
C GLU A 137 6.85 -8.51 -27.21
N ALA A 138 7.99 -8.64 -26.53
CA ALA A 138 9.29 -8.36 -27.12
C ALA A 138 9.65 -9.46 -28.13
N ARG A 139 10.17 -9.08 -29.29
CA ARG A 139 10.70 -10.01 -30.29
C ARG A 139 12.19 -9.74 -30.53
N GLY A 140 12.86 -10.68 -31.20
CA GLY A 140 14.30 -10.55 -31.48
C GLY A 140 14.67 -9.23 -32.15
N ARG A 141 13.78 -8.72 -33.02
CA ARG A 141 13.77 -7.33 -33.48
C ARG A 141 12.35 -6.78 -33.30
N GLY A 142 12.22 -5.62 -32.68
CA GLY A 142 10.94 -4.94 -32.53
C GLY A 142 10.01 -5.51 -31.44
N LEU A 143 8.74 -5.12 -31.53
CA LEU A 143 7.65 -5.54 -30.64
C LEU A 143 6.51 -6.17 -31.44
N ALA A 144 5.73 -7.02 -30.80
CA ALA A 144 4.47 -7.54 -31.32
C ALA A 144 3.33 -7.17 -30.37
N VAL A 145 2.31 -6.50 -30.91
CA VAL A 145 1.08 -6.14 -30.21
C VAL A 145 -0.02 -7.09 -30.66
N PHE A 146 -0.67 -7.79 -29.73
CA PHE A 146 -1.78 -8.70 -30.01
C PHE A 146 -3.09 -8.19 -29.41
N ILE A 147 -4.19 -8.37 -30.13
CA ILE A 147 -5.54 -8.06 -29.64
C ILE A 147 -6.14 -9.30 -28.98
N ARG A 148 -6.38 -9.22 -27.67
CA ARG A 148 -7.07 -10.23 -26.88
C ARG A 148 -8.58 -10.23 -27.19
N GLY A 149 -9.28 -11.30 -26.83
CA GLY A 149 -10.73 -11.42 -27.03
C GLY A 149 -11.15 -11.94 -28.41
N LYS A 150 -12.46 -11.90 -28.67
CA LYS A 150 -13.11 -12.47 -29.88
C LYS A 150 -13.64 -11.44 -30.86
N GLU A 151 -13.64 -10.17 -30.47
CA GLU A 151 -14.13 -9.06 -31.28
C GLU A 151 -13.25 -8.84 -32.52
N ASP A 152 -13.74 -8.08 -33.51
CA ASP A 152 -12.97 -7.76 -34.72
C ASP A 152 -11.66 -7.05 -34.32
N PRO A 153 -10.47 -7.61 -34.62
CA PRO A 153 -9.22 -7.01 -34.20
C PRO A 153 -8.87 -5.75 -35.00
N LEU A 154 -9.43 -5.57 -36.21
CA LEU A 154 -8.95 -4.55 -37.15
C LEU A 154 -9.05 -3.12 -36.58
N PRO A 155 -10.19 -2.66 -36.02
CA PRO A 155 -10.29 -1.30 -35.46
C PRO A 155 -9.30 -1.05 -34.31
N HIS A 156 -9.01 -2.08 -33.51
CA HIS A 156 -8.08 -1.98 -32.39
C HIS A 156 -6.62 -1.98 -32.87
N LEU A 157 -6.30 -2.74 -33.91
CA LEU A 157 -4.97 -2.72 -34.54
C LEU A 157 -4.68 -1.39 -35.22
N GLU A 158 -5.68 -0.78 -35.88
CA GLU A 158 -5.56 0.56 -36.47
C GLU A 158 -5.32 1.61 -35.38
N ARG A 159 -6.12 1.59 -34.31
CA ARG A 159 -5.92 2.49 -33.17
C ARG A 159 -4.53 2.35 -32.53
N ALA A 160 -4.08 1.11 -32.32
CA ALA A 160 -2.74 0.85 -31.80
C ALA A 160 -1.67 1.41 -32.73
N ARG A 161 -1.80 1.20 -34.04
CA ARG A 161 -0.86 1.74 -35.03
C ARG A 161 -0.79 3.27 -34.96
N ASP A 162 -1.93 3.96 -34.99
CA ASP A 162 -1.97 5.43 -35.00
C ASP A 162 -1.31 6.03 -33.75
N ALA A 163 -1.54 5.42 -32.58
CA ALA A 163 -0.90 5.83 -31.34
C ALA A 163 0.62 5.60 -31.37
N LEU A 164 1.06 4.43 -31.84
CA LEU A 164 2.48 4.10 -31.93
C LEU A 164 3.21 4.92 -33.01
N GLU A 165 2.53 5.27 -34.10
CA GLU A 165 3.04 6.19 -35.10
C GLU A 165 3.25 7.59 -34.50
N SER A 166 2.34 8.03 -33.64
CA SER A 166 2.47 9.28 -32.88
C SER A 166 3.62 9.25 -31.86
N MET A 167 4.04 8.08 -31.39
CA MET A 167 5.26 7.89 -30.57
C MET A 167 6.56 7.92 -31.40
N GLY A 168 6.47 7.97 -32.73
CA GLY A 168 7.62 8.03 -33.64
C GLY A 168 8.06 6.69 -34.23
N PHE A 169 7.29 5.61 -34.01
CA PHE A 169 7.50 4.36 -34.74
C PHE A 169 6.96 4.47 -36.18
N SER A 170 7.56 3.74 -37.12
CA SER A 170 7.28 3.90 -38.55
C SER A 170 7.23 2.58 -39.32
N GLU A 171 7.94 1.55 -38.85
CA GLU A 171 7.99 0.24 -39.52
C GLU A 171 6.92 -0.71 -38.95
N PHE A 172 5.70 -0.63 -39.49
CA PHE A 172 4.58 -1.46 -39.06
C PHE A 172 4.25 -2.59 -40.04
N ARG A 173 3.92 -3.76 -39.48
CA ARG A 173 3.28 -4.86 -40.24
C ARG A 173 2.05 -5.34 -39.49
N MET A 174 0.87 -5.02 -40.02
CA MET A 174 -0.40 -5.44 -39.47
C MET A 174 -0.84 -6.77 -40.11
N VAL A 175 -1.25 -7.73 -39.28
CA VAL A 175 -1.74 -9.03 -39.73
C VAL A 175 -3.04 -9.38 -38.98
N PRO A 176 -4.20 -8.87 -39.45
CA PRO A 176 -5.49 -9.04 -38.76
C PRO A 176 -5.91 -10.49 -38.54
N SER A 177 -5.55 -11.40 -39.45
CA SER A 177 -5.82 -12.84 -39.32
C SER A 177 -5.13 -13.48 -38.10
N TYR A 178 -4.00 -12.94 -37.67
CA TYR A 178 -3.30 -13.31 -36.43
C TYR A 178 -3.60 -12.36 -35.27
N ARG A 179 -4.52 -11.40 -35.45
CA ARG A 179 -4.88 -10.36 -34.48
C ARG A 179 -3.64 -9.58 -33.99
N ALA A 180 -2.68 -9.34 -34.88
CA ALA A 180 -1.35 -8.85 -34.52
C ALA A 180 -0.92 -7.59 -35.30
N LEU A 181 -0.19 -6.70 -34.62
CA LEU A 181 0.55 -5.58 -35.18
C LEU A 181 2.02 -5.73 -34.78
N PHE A 182 2.90 -5.87 -35.75
CA PHE A 182 4.35 -5.88 -35.53
C PHE A 182 4.91 -4.47 -35.69
N VAL A 183 5.78 -4.07 -34.77
CA VAL A 183 6.50 -2.79 -34.74
C VAL A 183 7.99 -3.11 -34.87
N GLU A 184 8.49 -3.12 -36.10
CA GLU A 184 9.78 -3.72 -36.47
C GLU A 184 10.99 -2.80 -36.14
N ASP A 185 10.75 -1.50 -35.96
CA ASP A 185 11.73 -0.48 -35.61
C ASP A 185 11.78 -0.13 -34.10
N ALA A 186 10.97 -0.80 -33.27
CA ALA A 186 10.99 -0.57 -31.84
C ALA A 186 12.32 -1.04 -31.19
N PRO A 187 13.05 -0.16 -30.47
CA PRO A 187 14.29 -0.54 -29.82
C PRO A 187 14.05 -1.42 -28.58
N PRO A 188 15.08 -2.18 -28.13
CA PRO A 188 15.00 -2.95 -26.89
C PRO A 188 14.63 -2.06 -25.70
N GLY A 189 13.79 -2.57 -24.80
CA GLY A 189 13.36 -1.84 -23.59
C GLY A 189 12.14 -0.94 -23.76
N MET A 190 11.54 -0.87 -24.96
CA MET A 190 10.31 -0.09 -25.19
C MET A 190 9.00 -0.81 -24.84
N ARG A 191 9.08 -2.09 -24.44
CA ARG A 191 7.90 -2.93 -24.22
C ARG A 191 6.94 -2.31 -23.21
N GLU A 192 7.45 -1.91 -22.05
CA GLU A 192 6.66 -1.35 -20.95
C GLU A 192 6.06 0.01 -21.32
N VAL A 193 6.81 0.84 -22.03
CA VAL A 193 6.36 2.17 -22.49
C VAL A 193 5.23 2.03 -23.52
N VAL A 194 5.39 1.13 -24.48
CA VAL A 194 4.36 0.81 -25.49
C VAL A 194 3.13 0.19 -24.84
N GLU A 195 3.33 -0.73 -23.89
CA GLU A 195 2.22 -1.33 -23.15
C GLU A 195 1.43 -0.25 -22.41
N GLU A 196 2.09 0.63 -21.66
CA GLU A 196 1.42 1.71 -20.94
C GLU A 196 0.62 2.63 -21.87
N GLU A 197 1.19 3.03 -23.02
CA GLU A 197 0.49 3.88 -23.99
C GLU A 197 -0.76 3.20 -24.55
N LEU A 198 -0.67 1.92 -24.93
CA LEU A 198 -1.81 1.18 -25.45
C LEU A 198 -2.91 0.98 -24.39
N ARG A 199 -2.55 0.80 -23.11
CA ARG A 199 -3.53 0.72 -22.00
C ARG A 199 -4.37 1.98 -21.89
N ARG A 200 -3.81 3.17 -22.16
CA ARG A 200 -4.54 4.44 -22.10
C ARG A 200 -5.64 4.56 -23.16
N LEU A 201 -5.56 3.78 -24.24
CA LEU A 201 -6.54 3.77 -25.34
C LEU A 201 -7.69 2.78 -25.13
N GLU A 202 -7.54 1.86 -24.17
CA GLU A 202 -8.52 0.81 -23.88
C GLU A 202 -9.89 1.34 -23.40
N PRO A 203 -9.99 2.40 -22.56
CA PRO A 203 -11.29 2.96 -22.16
C PRO A 203 -12.19 3.36 -23.32
N GLU A 204 -11.62 3.95 -24.38
CA GLU A 204 -12.36 4.32 -25.58
C GLU A 204 -12.88 3.11 -26.37
N ALA A 205 -12.38 1.91 -26.08
CA ALA A 205 -12.85 0.64 -26.64
C ALA A 205 -13.82 -0.10 -25.69
N GLY A 206 -14.18 0.50 -24.55
CA GLY A 206 -15.02 -0.14 -23.54
C GLY A 206 -14.28 -1.09 -22.60
N TYR A 207 -12.94 -1.07 -22.61
CA TYR A 207 -12.08 -1.84 -21.71
C TYR A 207 -11.58 -0.96 -20.55
N TYR A 208 -10.92 -1.54 -19.55
CA TYR A 208 -10.49 -0.78 -18.39
C TYR A 208 -9.19 0.00 -18.59
N GLY A 209 -8.24 -0.52 -19.36
CA GLY A 209 -6.93 0.11 -19.49
C GLY A 209 -6.08 0.05 -18.22
N PHE A 210 -6.28 -0.95 -17.36
CA PHE A 210 -5.52 -1.04 -16.12
C PHE A 210 -4.02 -1.18 -16.39
N ILE A 211 -3.24 -0.29 -15.79
CA ILE A 211 -1.79 -0.39 -15.67
C ILE A 211 -1.51 -1.16 -14.38
N PRO A 212 -0.78 -2.30 -14.44
CA PRO A 212 -0.46 -3.07 -13.25
C PRO A 212 0.20 -2.22 -12.16
N PRO A 213 -0.24 -2.31 -10.90
CA PRO A 213 0.27 -1.44 -9.84
C PRO A 213 1.74 -1.74 -9.50
N SER A 214 2.49 -0.68 -9.27
CA SER A 214 3.76 -0.75 -8.54
C SER A 214 3.48 -0.86 -7.04
N ALA A 215 4.41 -1.43 -6.28
CA ALA A 215 4.27 -1.55 -4.83
C ALA A 215 5.60 -1.30 -4.13
N THR A 216 5.53 -0.66 -2.96
CA THR A 216 6.66 -0.54 -2.03
C THR A 216 6.38 -1.38 -0.80
N TYR A 217 7.37 -2.13 -0.33
CA TYR A 217 7.21 -3.06 0.78
C TYR A 217 7.89 -2.54 2.04
N ASN A 218 7.10 -2.35 3.09
CA ASN A 218 7.58 -1.90 4.39
C ASN A 218 7.90 -3.10 5.29
N VAL A 219 9.00 -2.99 6.05
CA VAL A 219 9.39 -3.98 7.05
C VAL A 219 8.57 -3.75 8.32
N HIS A 220 8.06 -4.84 8.90
CA HIS A 220 7.34 -4.77 10.17
C HIS A 220 8.30 -4.41 11.31
N LEU A 221 7.88 -3.45 12.13
CA LEU A 221 8.55 -3.17 13.39
C LEU A 221 8.10 -4.16 14.45
N GLU A 222 9.04 -4.60 15.26
CA GLU A 222 8.75 -5.39 16.45
C GLU A 222 8.12 -4.52 17.54
N GLY A 223 7.37 -5.17 18.43
CA GLY A 223 6.83 -4.51 19.61
C GLY A 223 7.94 -4.12 20.60
N LEU A 224 7.62 -3.20 21.51
CA LEU A 224 8.53 -2.68 22.53
C LEU A 224 9.14 -3.76 23.42
N ARG A 225 8.49 -4.92 23.55
CA ARG A 225 8.95 -6.06 24.35
C ARG A 225 9.53 -7.19 23.49
N GLY A 226 9.74 -6.96 22.20
CA GLY A 226 10.05 -7.96 21.19
C GLY A 226 8.79 -8.62 20.63
N GLY A 227 8.90 -9.27 19.46
CA GLY A 227 7.78 -9.95 18.80
C GLY A 227 6.79 -8.98 18.14
N LYS A 228 5.53 -9.38 17.97
CA LYS A 228 4.51 -8.55 17.29
C LYS A 228 3.89 -7.52 18.24
N MET A 229 3.65 -6.31 17.73
CA MET A 229 2.75 -5.36 18.37
C MET A 229 1.32 -5.94 18.45
N SER A 230 0.66 -5.80 19.59
CA SER A 230 -0.68 -6.36 19.80
C SER A 230 -1.58 -5.46 20.64
N SER A 231 -2.81 -5.25 20.18
CA SER A 231 -3.85 -4.57 20.94
C SER A 231 -4.24 -5.31 22.22
N SER A 232 -4.08 -6.64 22.27
CA SER A 232 -4.32 -7.45 23.48
C SER A 232 -3.18 -7.38 24.50
N GLN A 233 -2.03 -6.83 24.11
CA GLN A 233 -0.89 -6.58 25.00
C GLN A 233 -0.48 -5.10 24.90
N PRO A 234 -1.19 -4.19 25.57
CA PRO A 234 -1.01 -2.75 25.38
C PRO A 234 0.42 -2.24 25.67
N GLU A 235 1.18 -2.95 26.50
CA GLU A 235 2.59 -2.65 26.81
C GLU A 235 3.57 -3.03 25.69
N SER A 236 3.10 -3.72 24.65
CA SER A 236 3.89 -4.11 23.47
C SER A 236 3.96 -3.01 22.41
N ALA A 237 3.11 -1.98 22.48
CA ALA A 237 2.98 -0.96 21.45
C ALA A 237 2.71 0.43 22.04
N VAL A 238 3.14 1.47 21.31
CA VAL A 238 2.67 2.84 21.53
C VAL A 238 1.48 3.08 20.61
N PHE A 239 0.32 3.41 21.17
CA PHE A 239 -0.85 3.79 20.40
C PHE A 239 -0.86 5.30 20.17
N LEU A 240 -1.41 5.73 19.05
CA LEU A 240 -1.47 7.15 18.66
C LEU A 240 -2.45 7.98 19.50
N ASP A 241 -3.26 7.33 20.33
CA ASP A 241 -4.16 7.91 21.31
C ASP A 241 -3.72 7.62 22.76
N ASP A 242 -2.53 7.07 22.98
CA ASP A 242 -1.95 6.96 24.32
C ASP A 242 -1.77 8.35 24.93
N ASP A 243 -1.98 8.45 26.25
CA ASP A 243 -1.52 9.61 27.01
C ASP A 243 0.02 9.75 26.87
N PRO A 244 0.55 10.95 26.60
CA PRO A 244 1.98 11.12 26.33
C PRO A 244 2.90 10.60 27.45
N GLU A 245 2.47 10.69 28.71
CA GLU A 245 3.23 10.15 29.84
C GLU A 245 3.14 8.62 29.93
N VAL A 246 1.99 8.03 29.57
CA VAL A 246 1.87 6.57 29.41
C VAL A 246 2.82 6.08 28.32
N ALA A 247 2.82 6.71 27.15
CA ALA A 247 3.69 6.34 26.03
C ALA A 247 5.18 6.46 26.39
N ALA A 248 5.58 7.56 27.03
CA ALA A 248 6.94 7.75 27.52
C ALA A 248 7.37 6.63 28.49
N ARG A 249 6.48 6.21 29.40
CA ARG A 249 6.73 5.08 30.30
C ARG A 249 6.86 3.75 29.55
N LYS A 250 6.04 3.50 28.53
CA LYS A 250 6.15 2.29 27.69
C LYS A 250 7.51 2.23 26.99
N VAL A 251 7.95 3.34 26.39
CA VAL A 251 9.28 3.45 25.75
C VAL A 251 10.41 3.29 26.76
N TRP A 252 10.30 3.90 27.94
CA TRP A 252 11.26 3.70 29.02
C TRP A 252 11.40 2.23 29.44
N ASN A 253 10.33 1.46 29.38
CA ASN A 253 10.32 0.04 29.71
C ASN A 253 10.63 -0.89 28.53
N ALA A 254 10.87 -0.35 27.33
CA ALA A 254 11.15 -1.15 26.14
C ALA A 254 12.44 -1.97 26.27
N LEU A 255 12.47 -3.08 25.53
CA LEU A 255 13.60 -3.98 25.38
C LEU A 255 14.76 -3.26 24.69
N THR A 256 15.95 -3.43 25.24
CA THR A 256 17.19 -2.87 24.69
C THR A 256 18.16 -3.96 24.34
N GLY A 257 18.98 -3.75 23.31
CA GLY A 257 20.11 -4.62 22.99
C GLY A 257 21.38 -4.34 23.81
N GLY A 258 21.29 -3.53 24.86
CA GLY A 258 22.43 -3.29 25.75
C GLY A 258 22.66 -4.39 26.78
N ARG A 259 23.73 -4.22 27.56
CA ARG A 259 24.15 -5.18 28.59
C ARG A 259 23.40 -5.01 29.91
N LYS A 260 23.54 -6.01 30.80
CA LYS A 260 22.90 -6.00 32.14
C LYS A 260 23.44 -4.90 33.04
N THR A 261 24.73 -4.57 32.93
CA THR A 261 25.40 -3.56 33.75
C THR A 261 25.98 -2.44 32.88
N ALA A 262 26.09 -1.24 33.45
CA ALA A 262 26.73 -0.11 32.76
C ALA A 262 28.23 -0.34 32.51
N GLU A 263 28.89 -1.13 33.37
CA GLU A 263 30.30 -1.51 33.17
C GLU A 263 30.45 -2.43 31.96
N ASP A 264 29.63 -3.47 31.84
CA ASP A 264 29.64 -4.36 30.68
C ASP A 264 29.28 -3.61 29.39
N GLN A 265 28.34 -2.67 29.46
CA GLN A 265 27.98 -1.83 28.32
C GLN A 265 29.19 -1.02 27.84
N ARG A 266 29.93 -0.37 28.76
CA ARG A 266 31.13 0.40 28.41
C ARG A 266 32.27 -0.48 27.87
N ARG A 267 32.38 -1.71 28.36
CA ARG A 267 33.46 -2.63 27.98
C ARG A 267 33.21 -3.37 26.67
N TYR A 268 31.97 -3.78 26.43
CA TYR A 268 31.60 -4.70 25.34
C TYR A 268 30.60 -4.12 24.34
N GLY A 269 30.14 -2.89 24.56
CA GLY A 269 29.11 -2.26 23.72
C GLY A 269 27.73 -2.90 23.82
N GLY A 270 26.75 -2.24 23.21
CA GLY A 270 25.41 -2.75 22.98
C GLY A 270 25.18 -3.21 21.53
N ASP A 271 24.01 -3.78 21.30
CA ASP A 271 23.54 -4.21 19.98
C ASP A 271 22.32 -3.36 19.54
N PRO A 272 22.52 -2.32 18.71
CA PRO A 272 21.43 -1.48 18.22
C PRO A 272 20.39 -2.25 17.39
N GLU A 273 20.77 -3.32 16.69
CA GLU A 273 19.88 -4.07 15.81
C GLU A 273 18.79 -4.80 16.60
N ARG A 274 19.12 -5.24 17.83
CA ARG A 274 18.19 -5.89 18.77
C ARG A 274 17.51 -4.92 19.74
N CYS A 275 17.67 -3.60 19.55
CA CYS A 275 17.21 -2.58 20.48
C CYS A 275 15.93 -1.89 20.00
N GLN A 276 14.79 -2.14 20.66
CA GLN A 276 13.50 -1.57 20.25
C GLN A 276 13.47 -0.05 20.41
N VAL A 277 14.21 0.49 21.38
CA VAL A 277 14.38 1.94 21.56
C VAL A 277 15.09 2.55 20.35
N PHE A 278 16.15 1.92 19.86
CA PHE A 278 16.88 2.41 18.69
C PHE A 278 16.05 2.29 17.40
N GLN A 279 15.29 1.20 17.24
CA GLN A 279 14.37 1.04 16.10
C GLN A 279 13.31 2.16 16.09
N LEU A 280 12.71 2.50 17.24
CA LEU A 280 11.79 3.65 17.33
C LEU A 280 12.46 4.97 16.94
N MET A 281 13.68 5.22 17.45
CA MET A 281 14.44 6.41 17.08
C MET A 281 14.65 6.47 15.56
N LYS A 282 15.13 5.38 14.98
CA LYS A 282 15.44 5.26 13.57
C LYS A 282 14.25 5.49 12.64
N TYR A 283 13.08 4.95 12.98
CA TYR A 283 11.94 4.96 12.05
C TYR A 283 10.90 6.05 12.33
N HIS A 284 10.83 6.57 13.55
CA HIS A 284 9.71 7.45 13.95
C HIS A 284 10.13 8.75 14.64
N LEU A 285 11.20 8.75 15.43
CA LEU A 285 11.47 9.87 16.34
C LEU A 285 12.62 10.79 15.90
N VAL A 286 13.57 10.28 15.12
CA VAL A 286 14.74 11.04 14.69
C VAL A 286 14.76 11.15 13.17
N GLN A 287 14.83 12.38 12.67
CA GLN A 287 14.91 12.67 11.24
C GLN A 287 16.36 12.92 10.74
N ASP A 288 17.31 13.15 11.65
CA ASP A 288 18.71 13.37 11.32
C ASP A 288 19.49 12.05 11.27
N ASP A 289 19.78 11.59 10.06
CA ASP A 289 20.59 10.40 9.78
C ASP A 289 22.00 10.47 10.38
N ALA A 290 22.60 11.66 10.45
CA ALA A 290 23.93 11.82 11.04
C ALA A 290 23.89 11.56 12.55
N TYR A 291 22.87 12.09 13.22
CA TYR A 291 22.64 11.82 14.64
C TYR A 291 22.36 10.33 14.91
N LEU A 292 21.54 9.67 14.08
CA LEU A 292 21.29 8.23 14.22
C LEU A 292 22.56 7.39 14.11
N ARG A 293 23.45 7.71 13.16
CA ARG A 293 24.76 7.05 13.01
C ARG A 293 25.64 7.26 14.24
N GLN A 294 25.66 8.47 14.78
CA GLN A 294 26.38 8.76 16.02
C GLN A 294 25.82 7.93 17.19
N VAL A 295 24.50 7.90 17.38
CA VAL A 295 23.85 7.09 18.44
C VAL A 295 24.19 5.61 18.28
N GLU A 296 24.20 5.10 17.05
CA GLU A 296 24.57 3.72 16.75
C GLU A 296 26.03 3.42 17.14
N GLU A 297 26.97 4.27 16.72
CA GLU A 297 28.39 4.13 17.00
C GLU A 297 28.68 4.23 18.51
N GLU A 298 28.10 5.21 19.20
CA GLU A 298 28.24 5.38 20.64
C GLU A 298 27.67 4.18 21.41
N CYS A 299 26.57 3.57 20.93
CA CYS A 299 26.00 2.36 21.52
C CYS A 299 26.92 1.14 21.32
N ARG A 300 27.42 0.93 20.09
CA ARG A 300 28.31 -0.21 19.76
C ARG A 300 29.66 -0.11 20.47
N THR A 301 30.16 1.10 20.70
CA THR A 301 31.43 1.35 21.41
C THR A 301 31.26 1.45 22.93
N GLY A 302 30.04 1.46 23.43
CA GLY A 302 29.75 1.56 24.87
C GLY A 302 29.88 2.96 25.46
N GLN A 303 30.12 3.99 24.63
CA GLN A 303 30.15 5.39 25.04
C GLN A 303 28.78 5.86 25.56
N ARG A 304 27.70 5.39 24.91
CA ARG A 304 26.32 5.67 25.29
C ARG A 304 25.71 4.52 26.09
N LEU A 305 25.02 4.87 27.17
CA LEU A 305 24.27 3.92 27.99
C LEU A 305 22.79 3.87 27.57
N CYS A 306 22.15 2.71 27.73
CA CYS A 306 20.75 2.51 27.38
C CYS A 306 19.79 3.52 28.02
N GLY A 307 20.06 3.95 29.26
CA GLY A 307 19.22 4.92 29.97
C GLY A 307 19.20 6.30 29.27
N GLN A 308 20.27 6.68 28.59
CA GLN A 308 20.33 7.92 27.82
C GLN A 308 19.46 7.82 26.57
N CYS A 309 19.62 6.77 25.74
CA CYS A 309 18.73 6.50 24.61
C CYS A 309 17.25 6.48 25.02
N LYS A 310 16.94 5.80 26.13
CA LYS A 310 15.57 5.69 26.63
C LYS A 310 14.97 7.04 27.00
N ARG A 311 15.77 7.91 27.61
CA ARG A 311 15.32 9.26 27.98
C ARG A 311 14.99 10.06 26.73
N GLU A 312 15.92 10.12 25.78
CA GLU A 312 15.74 10.86 24.52
C GLU A 312 14.53 10.34 23.73
N ALA A 313 14.39 9.02 23.59
CA ALA A 313 13.26 8.42 22.90
C ALA A 313 11.93 8.67 23.64
N ALA A 314 11.92 8.63 24.97
CA ALA A 314 10.73 8.92 25.78
C ALA A 314 10.32 10.41 25.70
N GLU A 315 11.28 11.31 25.62
CA GLU A 315 11.02 12.75 25.42
C GLU A 315 10.48 13.01 24.01
N ALA A 316 11.09 12.43 22.98
CA ALA A 316 10.66 12.59 21.59
C ALA A 316 9.27 12.00 21.32
N ILE A 317 8.94 10.82 21.86
CA ILE A 317 7.58 10.25 21.69
C ILE A 317 6.52 11.10 22.40
N ARG A 318 6.85 11.68 23.56
CA ARG A 318 5.95 12.56 24.29
C ARG A 318 5.64 13.81 23.46
N GLU A 319 6.68 14.47 22.95
CA GLU A 319 6.52 15.66 22.09
C GLU A 319 5.71 15.35 20.83
N PHE A 320 5.99 14.21 20.19
CA PHE A 320 5.24 13.73 19.02
C PHE A 320 3.74 13.57 19.33
N LEU A 321 3.39 12.84 20.40
CA LEU A 321 1.99 12.59 20.75
C LEU A 321 1.26 13.86 21.24
N GLU A 322 1.95 14.77 21.93
CA GLU A 322 1.38 16.08 22.27
C GLU A 322 1.05 16.91 21.02
N GLY A 323 1.97 16.93 20.05
CA GLY A 323 1.76 17.57 18.76
C GLY A 323 0.61 16.96 17.98
N LEU A 324 0.58 15.62 17.91
CA LEU A 324 -0.49 14.87 17.26
C LEU A 324 -1.84 15.15 17.92
N ALA A 325 -1.91 15.09 19.26
CA ALA A 325 -3.14 15.35 20.01
C ALA A 325 -3.67 16.78 19.80
N ARG A 326 -2.79 17.78 19.66
CA ARG A 326 -3.21 19.15 19.28
C ARG A 326 -3.83 19.18 17.89
N ARG A 327 -3.12 18.67 16.88
CA ARG A 327 -3.60 18.63 15.48
C ARG A 327 -4.91 17.85 15.34
N ARG A 328 -5.05 16.72 16.04
CA ARG A 328 -6.30 15.94 16.07
C ARG A 328 -7.48 16.77 16.59
N ARG A 329 -7.32 17.53 17.68
CA ARG A 329 -8.40 18.37 18.21
C ARG A 329 -8.83 19.47 17.24
N GLU A 330 -7.88 20.02 16.48
CA GLU A 330 -8.15 21.06 15.47
C GLU A 330 -8.96 20.48 14.29
N LEU A 331 -8.60 19.27 13.84
CA LEU A 331 -9.18 18.64 12.65
C LEU A 331 -10.41 17.76 12.92
N GLU A 332 -10.69 17.40 14.18
CA GLU A 332 -11.80 16.50 14.53
C GLU A 332 -13.16 17.00 14.04
N PRO A 333 -13.55 18.29 14.21
CA PRO A 333 -14.84 18.77 13.72
C PRO A 333 -14.99 18.64 12.21
N GLU A 334 -13.92 18.94 11.46
CA GLU A 334 -13.89 18.80 10.01
C GLU A 334 -13.99 17.33 9.59
N ALA A 335 -13.19 16.44 10.19
CA ALA A 335 -13.22 15.02 9.90
C ALA A 335 -14.60 14.40 10.18
N LEU A 336 -15.24 14.75 11.31
CA LEU A 336 -16.59 14.27 11.62
C LEU A 336 -17.61 14.80 10.60
N SER A 337 -17.56 16.10 10.28
CA SER A 337 -18.46 16.72 9.31
C SER A 337 -18.32 16.10 7.91
N ARG A 338 -17.09 15.88 7.45
CA ARG A 338 -16.76 15.27 6.15
C ARG A 338 -17.42 13.90 5.96
N PHE A 339 -17.60 13.14 7.03
CA PHE A 339 -18.20 11.80 7.00
C PHE A 339 -19.63 11.73 7.57
N GLY A 340 -20.27 12.88 7.81
CA GLY A 340 -21.64 12.96 8.29
C GLY A 340 -21.83 12.44 9.72
N LEU A 341 -20.76 12.49 10.53
CA LEU A 341 -20.80 12.14 11.95
C LEU A 341 -20.99 13.42 12.79
N ARG A 342 -21.59 13.25 13.97
CA ARG A 342 -21.83 14.33 14.94
C ARG A 342 -20.99 14.11 16.19
#